data_AF-V6LZA5-F1
#
_entry.id   AF-V6LZA5-F1
#
_cell.length_a   1.000
_cell.length_b   1.000
_cell.length_c   1.000
_cell.angle_alpha   90.00
_cell.angle_beta   90.00
_cell.angle_gamma   90.00
#
_symmetry.space_group_name_H-M   'P 1'
#
loop_
_entity.id
_entity.type
_entity.pdbx_description
1 polymer ?
#
loop_
_entity_poly.entity_id
_entity_poly.type
_entity_poly.pdbx_seq_one_letter_code
_entity_poly.pdbx_strand_id
1 'polypeptide(L)'
;MAPDNSNKQVNNADTKCTRHTDCSSQKKGYCDGNTLTCKPCQMNCIVCDSTASCNSCEPATHVTTITGECTVICNDLKYGYFCKEGVATDCKAGATSPCKCGNSGNCGTCTGDVVPTCATCLKGMKMDDAGRCMDCAEGYRKFVGRCWPIVPEPDIPVAPVDPEVPVVPIVPVVPVDPEAPASNKLGGGVVTGIVIGVILVVGAVAGGLAYYFIKRGKK
;
A
#
# COMPACT_ATOMS: atom_id res chain seq x y z
N MET A 1 20.22 -25.66 -21.07
CA MET A 1 19.35 -25.11 -20.00
C MET A 1 18.84 -23.78 -20.49
N ALA A 2 17.59 -23.73 -20.97
CA ALA A 2 16.96 -22.48 -21.38
C ALA A 2 16.36 -21.79 -20.14
N PRO A 3 16.48 -20.47 -19.98
CA PRO A 3 15.79 -19.77 -18.91
C PRO A 3 14.28 -19.75 -19.20
N ASP A 4 13.51 -20.25 -18.25
CA ASP A 4 12.05 -20.14 -18.22
C ASP A 4 11.68 -18.66 -17.99
N ASN A 5 11.41 -17.95 -19.08
CA ASN A 5 10.83 -16.61 -19.08
C ASN A 5 9.31 -16.70 -19.25
N SER A 6 8.64 -17.32 -18.28
CA SER A 6 7.18 -17.29 -18.20
C SER A 6 6.71 -16.12 -17.34
N ASN A 7 7.09 -14.89 -17.68
CA ASN A 7 6.27 -13.73 -17.36
C ASN A 7 5.15 -13.60 -18.40
N LYS A 8 4.34 -14.65 -18.52
CA LYS A 8 3.16 -14.62 -19.38
C LYS A 8 2.10 -13.82 -18.63
N GLN A 9 2.09 -12.51 -18.83
CA GLN A 9 0.89 -11.71 -18.60
C GLN A 9 -0.23 -12.33 -19.41
N VAL A 10 -1.08 -13.13 -18.76
CA VAL A 10 -2.27 -13.69 -19.39
C VAL A 10 -3.23 -12.54 -19.58
N ASN A 11 -3.17 -11.96 -20.77
CA ASN A 11 -4.18 -11.13 -21.42
C ASN A 11 -5.51 -11.90 -21.45
N ASN A 12 -6.20 -11.89 -20.31
CA ASN A 12 -7.58 -12.32 -20.17
C ASN A 12 -8.45 -11.07 -20.12
N ALA A 13 -9.59 -11.10 -20.85
CA ALA A 13 -10.50 -10.00 -21.11
C ALA A 13 -10.64 -8.98 -19.97
N ASP A 14 -10.68 -7.69 -20.34
CA ASP A 14 -10.71 -6.52 -19.46
C ASP A 14 -11.54 -6.75 -18.20
N THR A 15 -10.85 -7.11 -17.11
CA THR A 15 -11.50 -7.35 -15.83
C THR A 15 -12.00 -6.02 -15.32
N LYS A 16 -13.33 -5.89 -15.18
CA LYS A 16 -13.93 -4.69 -14.61
C LYS A 16 -13.47 -4.51 -13.16
N CYS A 17 -13.31 -3.26 -12.76
CA CYS A 17 -12.86 -2.92 -11.43
C CYS A 17 -13.49 -1.60 -10.95
N THR A 18 -13.52 -1.43 -9.64
CA THR A 18 -13.92 -0.18 -8.98
C THR A 18 -12.83 0.34 -8.06
N ARG A 19 -11.93 -0.56 -7.62
CA ARG A 19 -10.81 -0.26 -6.72
C ARG A 19 -9.55 -0.94 -7.23
N HIS A 20 -8.39 -0.36 -6.95
CA HIS A 20 -7.09 -0.95 -7.30
C HIS A 20 -6.93 -2.39 -6.76
N THR A 21 -7.50 -2.68 -5.58
CA THR A 21 -7.46 -4.01 -4.95
C THR A 21 -8.15 -5.09 -5.76
N ASP A 22 -9.13 -4.73 -6.59
CA ASP A 22 -9.85 -5.67 -7.45
C ASP A 22 -8.90 -6.27 -8.50
N CYS A 23 -7.90 -5.49 -8.94
CA CYS A 23 -6.89 -5.88 -9.92
C CYS A 23 -5.63 -6.45 -9.27
N SER A 24 -5.15 -5.84 -8.18
CA SER A 24 -3.88 -6.22 -7.55
C SER A 24 -3.95 -7.60 -6.90
N SER A 25 -5.09 -7.95 -6.29
CA SER A 25 -5.31 -9.28 -5.69
C SER A 25 -5.21 -10.42 -6.70
N GLN A 26 -5.55 -10.15 -7.96
CA GLN A 26 -5.49 -11.10 -9.06
C GLN A 26 -4.17 -11.00 -9.85
N LYS A 27 -3.22 -10.17 -9.42
CA LYS A 27 -1.98 -9.85 -10.15
C LYS A 27 -2.25 -9.33 -11.57
N LYS A 28 -3.35 -8.59 -11.77
CA LYS A 28 -3.75 -7.99 -13.06
C LYS A 28 -3.36 -6.51 -13.19
N GLY A 29 -2.63 -5.98 -12.21
CA GLY A 29 -2.15 -4.60 -12.18
C GLY A 29 -3.05 -3.67 -11.36
N TYR A 30 -3.43 -2.53 -11.93
CA TYR A 30 -4.19 -1.46 -11.27
C TYR A 30 -5.55 -1.23 -11.93
N CYS A 31 -6.50 -0.63 -11.20
CA CYS A 31 -7.77 -0.22 -11.78
C CYS A 31 -7.64 1.14 -12.45
N ASP A 32 -7.83 1.20 -13.77
CA ASP A 32 -7.83 2.46 -14.50
C ASP A 32 -9.15 3.20 -14.29
N GLY A 33 -9.09 4.41 -13.73
CA GLY A 33 -10.28 5.19 -13.35
C GLY A 33 -11.13 5.66 -14.53
N ASN A 34 -10.54 5.77 -15.73
CA ASN A 34 -11.24 6.23 -16.92
C ASN A 34 -12.06 5.10 -17.57
N THR A 35 -11.46 3.91 -17.66
CA THR A 35 -12.07 2.76 -18.34
C THR A 35 -12.78 1.81 -17.38
N LEU A 36 -12.51 1.92 -16.06
CA LEU A 36 -12.97 0.98 -15.03
C LEU A 36 -12.55 -0.46 -15.33
N THR A 37 -11.35 -0.63 -15.90
CA THR A 37 -10.76 -1.92 -16.26
C THR A 37 -9.38 -2.08 -15.65
N CYS A 38 -9.01 -3.32 -15.35
CA CYS A 38 -7.66 -3.62 -14.89
C CYS A 38 -6.65 -3.42 -16.01
N LYS A 39 -5.64 -2.58 -15.76
CA LYS A 39 -4.50 -2.37 -16.64
C LYS A 39 -3.22 -2.90 -15.98
N PRO A 40 -2.31 -3.48 -16.77
CA PRO A 40 -1.07 -4.02 -16.23
C PRO A 40 -0.19 -2.92 -15.66
N CYS A 41 0.60 -3.27 -14.64
CA CYS A 41 1.71 -2.42 -14.20
C CYS A 41 2.84 -2.42 -15.24
N GLN A 42 3.75 -1.45 -15.13
CA GLN A 42 5.04 -1.52 -15.84
C GLN A 42 5.82 -2.80 -15.54
N MET A 43 6.80 -3.09 -16.38
CA MET A 43 7.68 -4.25 -16.23
C MET A 43 8.34 -4.28 -14.84
N ASN A 44 8.45 -5.48 -14.26
CA ASN A 44 9.02 -5.73 -12.94
C ASN A 44 8.29 -5.08 -11.75
N CYS A 45 7.11 -4.51 -11.99
CA CYS A 45 6.26 -3.95 -10.94
C CYS A 45 5.13 -4.91 -10.57
N ILE A 46 5.03 -5.27 -9.29
CA ILE A 46 4.00 -6.19 -8.77
C ILE A 46 2.79 -5.46 -8.18
N VAL A 47 2.96 -4.20 -7.74
CA VAL A 47 1.89 -3.36 -7.24
C VAL A 47 2.08 -1.95 -7.77
N CYS A 48 1.07 -1.40 -8.44
CA CYS A 48 1.08 -0.06 -9.03
C CYS A 48 -0.29 0.62 -8.84
N ASP A 49 -0.33 1.93 -8.98
CA ASP A 49 -1.56 2.74 -9.06
C ASP A 49 -1.75 3.37 -10.45
N SER A 50 -0.71 3.36 -11.28
CA SER A 50 -0.76 3.71 -12.70
C SER A 50 0.24 2.86 -13.50
N THR A 51 0.27 3.01 -14.82
CA THR A 51 1.32 2.39 -15.65
C THR A 51 2.72 2.91 -15.31
N ALA A 52 2.87 4.18 -14.94
CA ALA A 52 4.16 4.82 -14.67
C ALA A 52 4.60 4.76 -13.20
N SER A 53 3.66 4.52 -12.27
CA SER A 53 3.91 4.65 -10.83
C SER A 53 3.92 3.27 -10.16
N CYS A 54 5.12 2.71 -9.96
CA CYS A 54 5.28 1.48 -9.22
C CYS A 54 5.41 1.70 -7.72
N ASN A 55 4.66 0.92 -6.96
CA ASN A 55 4.67 0.93 -5.50
C ASN A 55 5.55 -0.16 -4.92
N SER A 56 5.55 -1.32 -5.56
CA SER A 56 6.39 -2.44 -5.19
C SER A 56 6.89 -3.12 -6.44
N CYS A 57 8.21 -3.16 -6.57
CA CYS A 57 8.87 -3.94 -7.60
C CYS A 57 8.98 -5.40 -7.16
N GLU A 58 9.34 -6.28 -8.09
CA GLU A 58 9.70 -7.67 -7.80
C GLU A 58 10.91 -7.72 -6.85
N PRO A 59 10.71 -8.06 -5.56
CA PRO A 59 11.75 -7.90 -4.55
C PRO A 59 12.98 -8.79 -4.77
N ALA A 60 12.86 -9.87 -5.56
CA ALA A 60 13.99 -10.75 -5.86
C ALA A 60 15.00 -10.13 -6.85
N THR A 61 14.60 -9.15 -7.65
CA THR A 61 15.40 -8.66 -8.79
C THR A 61 15.47 -7.14 -8.90
N HIS A 62 14.52 -6.42 -8.30
CA HIS A 62 14.40 -4.98 -8.47
C HIS A 62 14.12 -4.27 -7.15
N VAL A 63 14.55 -3.01 -7.07
CA VAL A 63 14.22 -2.07 -6.01
C VAL A 63 13.34 -0.96 -6.55
N THR A 64 12.35 -0.54 -5.77
CA THR A 64 11.48 0.61 -6.10
C THR A 64 12.19 1.91 -5.75
N THR A 65 12.25 2.84 -6.70
CA THR A 65 12.78 4.18 -6.48
C THR A 65 11.72 5.13 -5.88
N ILE A 66 12.16 6.29 -5.41
CA ILE A 66 11.28 7.38 -4.94
C ILE A 66 10.41 7.99 -6.06
N THR A 67 10.73 7.70 -7.33
CA THR A 67 9.95 8.10 -8.51
C THR A 67 8.97 7.01 -8.97
N GLY A 68 8.99 5.83 -8.34
CA GLY A 68 8.13 4.72 -8.70
C GLY A 68 8.62 3.91 -9.89
N GLU A 69 9.93 3.90 -10.13
CA GLU A 69 10.57 3.06 -11.13
C GLU A 69 11.14 1.79 -10.49
N CYS A 70 11.27 0.74 -11.29
CA CYS A 70 11.91 -0.50 -10.88
C CYS A 70 13.30 -0.61 -11.49
N THR A 71 14.33 -0.42 -10.66
CA THR A 71 15.74 -0.57 -11.06
C THR A 71 16.33 -1.85 -10.51
N VAL A 72 17.36 -2.39 -11.16
CA VAL A 72 18.06 -3.61 -10.73
C VAL A 72 18.46 -3.52 -9.26
N ILE A 73 18.22 -4.59 -8.49
CA ILE A 73 18.58 -4.68 -7.08
C ILE A 73 20.08 -4.96 -6.90
N CYS A 74 20.62 -4.54 -5.77
CA CYS A 74 21.98 -4.84 -5.35
C CYS A 74 21.93 -6.07 -4.47
N ASN A 75 22.71 -7.10 -4.83
CA ASN A 75 22.89 -8.25 -3.96
C ASN A 75 23.75 -7.85 -2.76
N ASP A 76 23.40 -8.35 -1.56
CA ASP A 76 24.20 -8.20 -0.33
C ASP A 76 24.52 -6.74 0.05
N LEU A 77 23.52 -5.87 -0.04
CA LEU A 77 23.64 -4.45 0.33
C LEU A 77 24.01 -4.28 1.81
N LYS A 78 25.17 -3.64 2.07
CA LYS A 78 25.67 -3.36 3.42
C LYS A 78 24.82 -2.31 4.12
N TYR A 79 24.88 -2.29 5.46
CA TYR A 79 24.28 -1.20 6.21
C TYR A 79 24.89 0.15 5.84
N GLY A 80 24.04 1.18 5.74
CA GLY A 80 24.48 2.51 5.31
C GLY A 80 24.58 2.68 3.80
N TYR A 81 24.12 1.70 3.02
CA TYR A 81 24.06 1.80 1.55
C TYR A 81 22.61 1.71 1.06
N PHE A 82 22.33 2.36 -0.08
CA PHE A 82 21.13 2.15 -0.89
C PHE A 82 21.56 1.60 -2.26
N CYS A 83 20.61 1.01 -2.98
CA CYS A 83 20.88 0.53 -4.33
C CYS A 83 20.51 1.55 -5.38
N LYS A 84 21.47 1.91 -6.24
CA LYS A 84 21.26 2.79 -7.38
C LYS A 84 21.58 2.02 -8.66
N GLU A 85 20.54 1.55 -9.34
CA GLU A 85 20.70 0.87 -10.64
C GLU A 85 21.66 -0.33 -10.59
N GLY A 86 21.53 -1.18 -9.56
CA GLY A 86 22.42 -2.32 -9.33
C GLY A 86 23.77 -1.98 -8.69
N VAL A 87 24.04 -0.70 -8.40
CA VAL A 87 25.28 -0.26 -7.75
C VAL A 87 25.03 0.18 -6.31
N ALA A 88 25.73 -0.44 -5.36
CA ALA A 88 25.69 -0.05 -3.95
C ALA A 88 26.28 1.35 -3.79
N THR A 89 25.49 2.27 -3.23
CA THR A 89 25.86 3.69 -3.06
C THR A 89 25.65 4.12 -1.61
N ASP A 90 26.56 4.94 -1.07
CA ASP A 90 26.45 5.43 0.31
C ASP A 90 25.14 6.19 0.54
N CYS A 91 24.51 5.92 1.67
CA CYS A 91 23.32 6.64 2.13
C CYS A 91 23.62 8.09 2.43
N LYS A 92 22.92 8.98 1.72
CA LYS A 92 23.00 10.43 1.91
C LYS A 92 21.65 11.07 1.60
N ALA A 93 21.51 12.34 2.00
CA ALA A 93 20.34 13.13 1.62
C ALA A 93 20.13 13.07 0.10
N GLY A 94 18.90 12.73 -0.32
CA GLY A 94 18.57 12.52 -1.73
C GLY A 94 18.78 11.09 -2.24
N ALA A 95 18.95 10.09 -1.37
CA ALA A 95 18.87 8.68 -1.75
C ALA A 95 17.60 8.41 -2.59
N THR A 96 17.77 7.72 -3.71
CA THR A 96 16.69 7.48 -4.68
C THR A 96 15.94 6.17 -4.43
N SER A 97 16.44 5.32 -3.52
CA SER A 97 15.81 4.10 -3.06
C SER A 97 16.11 3.89 -1.57
N PRO A 98 15.39 3.00 -0.86
CA PRO A 98 15.57 2.82 0.57
C PRO A 98 16.98 2.43 0.97
N CYS A 99 17.53 3.15 1.94
CA CYS A 99 18.74 2.78 2.63
C CYS A 99 18.56 1.53 3.47
N LYS A 100 19.57 0.65 3.47
CA LYS A 100 19.63 -0.50 4.36
C LYS A 100 20.09 -0.04 5.74
N CYS A 101 19.14 0.25 6.63
CA CYS A 101 19.40 0.59 8.04
C CYS A 101 18.76 -0.47 8.94
N GLY A 102 19.46 -1.60 9.16
CA GLY A 102 18.93 -2.71 9.94
C GLY A 102 17.66 -3.30 9.31
N ASN A 103 16.58 -3.32 10.09
CA ASN A 103 15.23 -3.74 9.69
C ASN A 103 14.30 -2.56 9.37
N SER A 104 14.81 -1.33 9.39
CA SER A 104 14.01 -0.14 9.14
C SER A 104 13.74 0.03 7.65
N GLY A 105 12.48 0.30 7.30
CA GLY A 105 12.07 0.56 5.92
C GLY A 105 12.09 2.06 5.59
N ASN A 106 12.23 2.36 4.31
CA ASN A 106 12.12 3.72 3.75
C ASN A 106 13.04 4.78 4.34
N CYS A 107 14.20 4.37 4.87
CA CYS A 107 15.21 5.30 5.35
C CYS A 107 15.86 6.04 4.17
N GLY A 108 16.11 7.33 4.33
CA GLY A 108 16.94 8.13 3.43
C GLY A 108 18.41 8.17 3.88
N THR A 109 18.65 8.09 5.19
CA THR A 109 19.98 7.93 5.79
C THR A 109 19.92 7.06 7.04
N CYS A 110 21.06 6.56 7.49
CA CYS A 110 21.16 5.67 8.65
C CYS A 110 21.90 6.36 9.83
N THR A 111 21.58 5.97 11.07
CA THR A 111 22.32 6.35 12.29
C THR A 111 22.51 5.14 13.22
N GLY A 112 23.60 5.15 14.00
CA GLY A 112 24.04 4.06 14.85
C GLY A 112 25.05 3.11 14.18
N ASP A 113 25.64 2.22 14.97
CA ASP A 113 26.80 1.42 14.55
C ASP A 113 26.42 0.00 14.06
N VAL A 114 26.06 -0.90 14.98
CA VAL A 114 25.98 -2.35 14.69
C VAL A 114 24.69 -2.73 13.95
N VAL A 115 23.56 -2.16 14.37
CA VAL A 115 22.26 -2.33 13.71
C VAL A 115 21.65 -0.94 13.57
N PRO A 116 22.01 -0.20 12.50
CA PRO A 116 21.57 1.18 12.38
C PRO A 116 20.06 1.27 12.17
N THR A 117 19.50 2.41 12.53
CA THR A 117 18.10 2.78 12.28
C THR A 117 18.03 3.95 11.31
N CYS A 118 16.83 4.35 10.86
CA CYS A 118 16.71 5.53 10.01
C CYS A 118 17.15 6.79 10.79
N ALA A 119 18.06 7.58 10.23
CA ALA A 119 18.34 8.94 10.73
C ALA A 119 17.42 9.97 10.06
N THR A 120 17.17 9.77 8.77
CA THR A 120 16.17 10.52 8.00
C THR A 120 15.34 9.57 7.15
N CYS A 121 14.17 10.02 6.72
CA CYS A 121 13.31 9.28 5.81
C CYS A 121 13.60 9.61 4.35
N LEU A 122 13.20 8.72 3.44
CA LEU A 122 13.18 9.02 2.01
C LEU A 122 12.29 10.23 1.71
N LYS A 123 12.54 10.87 0.56
CA LYS A 123 11.71 11.98 0.07
C LYS A 123 10.22 11.58 0.07
N GLY A 124 9.38 12.47 0.59
CA GLY A 124 7.93 12.26 0.71
C GLY A 124 7.49 11.51 1.96
N MET A 125 8.42 10.97 2.74
CA MET A 125 8.13 10.30 4.00
C MET A 125 8.47 11.15 5.22
N LYS A 126 7.79 10.86 6.32
CA LYS A 126 7.95 11.48 7.62
C LYS A 126 8.23 10.38 8.66
N MET A 127 9.11 10.71 9.59
CA MET A 127 9.40 9.87 10.75
C MET A 127 8.25 9.97 11.75
N ASP A 128 7.71 8.82 12.18
CA ASP A 128 6.71 8.73 13.24
C ASP A 128 7.35 8.88 14.63
N ASP A 129 6.53 8.97 15.68
CA ASP A 129 7.00 9.13 17.06
C ASP A 129 7.83 7.94 17.57
N ALA A 130 7.78 6.80 16.87
CA ALA A 130 8.57 5.61 17.15
C ALA A 130 9.89 5.56 16.34
N GLY A 131 10.23 6.62 15.61
CA GLY A 131 11.45 6.70 14.81
C GLY A 131 11.40 5.96 13.48
N ARG A 132 10.21 5.58 13.00
CA ARG A 132 10.03 4.81 11.75
C ARG A 132 9.52 5.70 10.63
N CYS A 133 9.97 5.43 9.41
CA CYS A 133 9.53 6.16 8.21
C CYS A 133 8.25 5.56 7.63
N MET A 134 7.14 5.73 8.37
CA MET A 134 5.83 5.12 8.07
C MET A 134 4.76 6.12 7.66
N ASP A 135 4.96 7.41 7.95
CA ASP A 135 4.02 8.47 7.63
C ASP A 135 4.47 9.23 6.38
N CYS A 136 3.52 9.94 5.76
CA CYS A 136 3.82 10.79 4.62
C CYS A 136 4.05 12.22 5.06
N ALA A 137 5.02 12.87 4.40
CA ALA A 137 5.23 14.30 4.53
C ALA A 137 4.03 15.06 3.95
N GLU A 138 3.91 16.34 4.31
CA GLU A 138 2.89 17.23 3.74
C GLU A 138 3.00 17.29 2.21
N GLY A 139 1.86 17.28 1.53
CA GLY A 139 1.79 17.21 0.06
C GLY A 139 2.00 15.80 -0.51
N TYR A 140 2.06 14.77 0.33
CA TYR A 140 2.15 13.37 -0.10
C TYR A 140 1.01 12.52 0.46
N ARG A 141 0.55 11.55 -0.33
CA ARG A 141 -0.47 10.55 0.07
C ARG A 141 0.15 9.17 0.26
N LYS A 142 -0.36 8.41 1.23
CA LYS A 142 0.08 7.04 1.51
C LYS A 142 -0.60 6.07 0.56
N PHE A 143 0.18 5.21 -0.09
CA PHE A 143 -0.31 4.09 -0.88
C PHE A 143 0.64 2.90 -0.73
N VAL A 144 0.12 1.77 -0.24
CA VAL A 144 0.88 0.51 -0.04
C VAL A 144 2.24 0.72 0.65
N GLY A 145 2.25 1.50 1.74
CA GLY A 145 3.45 1.75 2.54
C GLY A 145 4.49 2.67 1.89
N ARG A 146 4.16 3.32 0.77
CA ARG A 146 4.92 4.41 0.13
C ARG A 146 4.15 5.72 0.15
N CYS A 147 4.86 6.82 -0.13
CA CYS A 147 4.30 8.16 -0.13
C CYS A 147 4.56 8.81 -1.48
N TRP A 148 3.48 9.24 -2.14
CA TRP A 148 3.54 9.85 -3.48
C TRP A 148 3.08 11.29 -3.44
N PRO A 149 3.67 12.16 -4.26
CA PRO A 149 3.18 13.53 -4.40
C PRO A 149 1.68 13.53 -4.69
N ILE A 150 0.96 14.37 -3.97
CA ILE A 150 -0.40 14.75 -4.34
C ILE A 150 -0.21 15.71 -5.51
N VAL A 151 -0.31 15.19 -6.74
CA VAL A 151 -0.38 16.04 -7.92
C VAL A 151 -1.76 16.70 -7.85
N PRO A 152 -1.85 18.04 -7.78
CA PRO A 152 -3.13 18.68 -8.03
C PRO A 152 -3.58 18.18 -9.38
N GLU A 153 -4.81 17.65 -9.48
CA GLU A 153 -5.36 17.33 -10.80
C GLU A 153 -5.12 18.55 -11.69
N PRO A 154 -4.60 18.36 -12.93
CA PRO A 154 -4.48 19.50 -13.83
C PRO A 154 -5.84 20.18 -13.81
N ASP A 155 -5.88 21.50 -13.57
CA ASP A 155 -7.11 22.27 -13.59
C ASP A 155 -7.76 21.99 -14.95
N ILE A 156 -8.65 20.99 -15.00
CA ILE A 156 -9.47 20.74 -16.16
C ILE A 156 -10.24 22.05 -16.24
N PRO A 157 -10.05 22.86 -17.30
CA PRO A 157 -10.81 24.09 -17.41
C PRO A 157 -12.26 23.66 -17.27
N VAL A 158 -12.91 24.11 -16.19
CA VAL A 158 -14.33 23.90 -15.97
C VAL A 158 -14.93 24.45 -17.25
N ALA A 159 -15.45 23.55 -18.10
CA ALA A 159 -16.04 23.95 -19.35
C ALA A 159 -17.00 25.10 -19.02
N PRO A 160 -16.96 26.23 -19.76
CA PRO A 160 -17.87 27.34 -19.51
C PRO A 160 -19.26 26.74 -19.35
N VAL A 161 -19.87 26.92 -18.18
CA VAL A 161 -21.25 26.51 -17.96
C VAL A 161 -22.04 27.34 -18.94
N ASP A 162 -22.48 26.72 -20.04
CA ASP A 162 -23.27 27.39 -21.06
C ASP A 162 -24.56 27.89 -20.38
N PRO A 163 -24.77 29.22 -20.26
CA PRO A 163 -25.94 29.77 -19.61
C PRO A 163 -27.23 29.60 -20.42
N GLU A 164 -27.20 29.04 -21.63
CA GLU A 164 -28.32 29.08 -22.56
C GLU A 164 -29.09 27.77 -22.74
N VAL A 165 -28.84 26.72 -21.95
CA VAL A 165 -29.79 25.59 -21.91
C VAL A 165 -31.00 26.01 -21.07
N PRO A 166 -32.22 26.12 -21.66
CA PRO A 166 -33.41 26.41 -20.88
C PRO A 166 -33.60 25.27 -19.89
N VAL A 167 -33.65 25.60 -18.60
CA VAL A 167 -34.08 24.68 -17.56
C VAL A 167 -35.54 24.35 -17.85
N VAL A 168 -35.78 23.25 -18.55
CA VAL A 168 -37.14 22.70 -18.66
C VAL A 168 -37.55 22.31 -17.25
N PRO A 169 -38.69 22.78 -16.72
CA PRO A 169 -39.15 22.38 -15.39
C PRO A 169 -39.41 20.88 -15.43
N ILE A 170 -38.58 20.11 -14.74
CA ILE A 170 -38.83 18.69 -14.51
C ILE A 170 -39.98 18.64 -13.50
N VAL A 171 -41.20 18.43 -14.00
CA VAL A 171 -42.36 18.16 -13.15
C VAL A 171 -42.04 16.89 -12.35
N PRO A 172 -42.14 16.90 -11.01
CA PRO A 172 -41.93 15.71 -10.21
C PRO A 172 -43.09 14.76 -10.48
N VAL A 173 -42.85 13.69 -11.24
CA VAL A 173 -43.78 12.57 -11.29
C VAL A 173 -43.56 11.80 -10.00
N VAL A 174 -44.50 11.97 -9.08
CA VAL A 174 -44.61 11.22 -7.83
C VAL A 174 -45.13 9.81 -8.19
N PRO A 175 -44.41 8.72 -7.90
CA PRO A 175 -45.03 7.41 -7.82
C PRO A 175 -45.61 7.25 -6.41
N VAL A 176 -46.91 6.96 -6.36
CA VAL A 176 -47.68 6.73 -5.14
C VAL A 176 -47.47 5.28 -4.67
N ASP A 177 -46.91 5.14 -3.45
CA ASP A 177 -46.89 4.09 -2.40
C ASP A 177 -47.47 2.66 -2.62
N PRO A 178 -46.99 1.61 -1.90
CA PRO A 178 -47.37 1.44 -0.48
C PRO A 178 -46.30 0.87 0.49
N GLU A 179 -46.19 1.53 1.65
CA GLU A 179 -46.12 1.06 3.04
C GLU A 179 -45.32 -0.22 3.34
N ALA A 180 -44.10 -0.06 3.88
CA ALA A 180 -43.56 -0.89 4.96
C ALA A 180 -42.41 -0.13 5.68
N PRO A 181 -42.23 -0.32 7.00
CA PRO A 181 -41.82 0.76 7.91
C PRO A 181 -40.31 1.05 7.88
N ALA A 182 -40.00 2.34 7.85
CA ALA A 182 -38.71 2.87 8.25
C ALA A 182 -38.52 2.68 9.76
N SER A 183 -37.69 1.70 10.12
CA SER A 183 -36.84 1.81 11.30
C SER A 183 -35.52 1.18 10.95
N ASN A 184 -34.47 1.99 10.97
CA ASN A 184 -33.28 1.73 11.79
C ASN A 184 -32.42 3.00 11.81
N LYS A 185 -32.55 3.72 12.92
CA LYS A 185 -31.54 4.65 13.42
C LYS A 185 -30.22 3.87 13.53
N LEU A 186 -29.22 4.16 12.70
CA LEU A 186 -27.85 3.73 13.00
C LEU A 186 -27.29 4.64 14.11
N GLY A 187 -27.68 4.31 15.34
CA GLY A 187 -26.98 4.74 16.54
C GLY A 187 -25.67 3.96 16.66
N GLY A 188 -24.60 4.66 17.06
CA GLY A 188 -23.35 4.03 17.48
C GLY A 188 -23.58 3.14 18.69
N GLY A 189 -22.87 2.00 18.71
CA GLY A 189 -22.81 1.09 19.84
C GLY A 189 -23.00 -0.37 19.42
N VAL A 190 -21.90 -1.11 19.34
CA VAL A 190 -21.73 -2.56 19.62
C VAL A 190 -20.41 -3.01 18.98
N VAL A 191 -19.31 -2.87 19.72
CA VAL A 191 -18.09 -3.65 19.54
C VAL A 191 -17.70 -4.19 20.91
N THR A 192 -18.54 -5.07 21.44
CA THR A 192 -18.28 -5.79 22.68
C THR A 192 -18.73 -7.22 22.45
N GLY A 193 -17.81 -8.11 22.07
CA GLY A 193 -18.20 -9.51 21.84
C GLY A 193 -17.11 -10.53 21.49
N ILE A 194 -15.94 -10.13 20.97
CA ILE A 194 -14.97 -11.13 20.48
C ILE A 194 -13.74 -11.29 21.39
N VAL A 195 -13.49 -10.35 22.31
CA VAL A 195 -12.25 -10.37 23.13
C VAL A 195 -12.26 -11.45 24.21
N ILE A 196 -13.43 -11.88 24.71
CA ILE A 196 -13.50 -12.84 25.83
C ILE A 196 -13.14 -14.27 25.38
N GLY A 197 -13.48 -14.66 24.14
CA GLY A 197 -13.20 -16.02 23.65
C GLY A 197 -11.71 -16.31 23.47
N VAL A 198 -10.94 -15.33 22.97
CA VAL A 198 -9.50 -15.50 22.73
C VAL A 198 -8.71 -15.55 24.05
N ILE A 199 -9.12 -14.78 25.06
CA ILE A 199 -8.46 -14.76 26.37
C ILE A 199 -8.61 -16.11 27.09
N LEU A 200 -9.79 -16.74 27.03
CA LEU A 200 -10.00 -18.06 27.67
C LEU A 200 -9.17 -19.16 27.01
N VAL A 201 -9.06 -19.15 25.67
CA VAL A 201 -8.28 -20.16 24.93
C VAL A 201 -6.78 -20.02 25.23
N VAL A 202 -6.24 -18.80 25.23
CA VAL A 202 -4.81 -18.57 25.53
C VAL A 202 -4.49 -18.89 27.00
N GLY A 203 -5.37 -18.55 27.93
CA GLY A 203 -5.21 -18.87 29.35
C GLY A 203 -5.17 -20.38 29.63
N ALA A 204 -6.03 -21.16 28.97
CA ALA A 204 -6.08 -22.62 29.13
C ALA A 204 -4.81 -23.31 28.57
N VAL A 205 -4.30 -22.84 27.43
CA VAL A 205 -3.09 -23.43 26.82
C VAL A 205 -1.84 -23.10 27.64
N ALA A 206 -1.69 -21.86 28.12
CA ALA A 206 -0.54 -21.46 28.93
C ALA A 206 -0.55 -22.13 30.33
N GLY A 207 -1.70 -22.16 31.00
CA GLY A 207 -1.85 -22.81 32.31
C GLY A 207 -1.65 -24.33 32.26
N GLY A 208 -2.16 -24.98 31.19
CA GLY A 208 -2.00 -26.42 30.99
C GLY A 208 -0.55 -26.85 30.77
N LEU A 209 0.21 -26.10 29.95
CA LEU A 209 1.64 -26.37 29.71
C LEU A 209 2.45 -26.21 31.00
N ALA A 210 2.23 -25.14 31.77
CA ALA A 210 2.92 -24.92 33.03
C ALA A 210 2.65 -26.05 34.05
N TYR A 211 1.39 -26.48 34.22
CA TYR A 211 1.04 -27.60 35.09
C TYR A 211 1.68 -28.91 34.65
N TYR A 212 1.72 -29.18 33.33
CA TYR A 212 2.34 -30.38 32.78
C TYR A 212 3.84 -30.45 33.09
N PHE A 213 4.59 -29.36 32.92
CA PHE A 213 6.02 -29.33 33.23
C PHE A 213 6.32 -29.48 34.73
N ILE A 214 5.55 -28.83 35.61
CA ILE A 214 5.70 -28.97 37.07
C ILE A 214 5.44 -30.41 37.51
N LYS A 215 4.42 -31.08 36.95
CA LYS A 215 4.10 -32.46 37.30
C LYS A 215 5.13 -33.46 36.76
N ARG A 216 5.73 -33.19 35.59
CA ARG A 216 6.76 -34.05 34.99
C ARG A 216 8.10 -33.97 35.72
N GLY A 217 8.42 -32.85 36.36
CA GLY A 217 9.62 -32.69 37.19
C GLY A 217 9.56 -33.34 38.58
N LYS A 218 8.42 -33.96 38.95
CA LYS A 218 8.23 -34.68 40.22
C LYS A 218 8.20 -36.22 40.07
N LYS A 219 8.62 -36.75 38.92
CA LYS A 219 8.83 -38.19 38.69
C LYS A 219 10.31 -38.47 38.45
#